data_AF-A0A967T0Z0-F1
#
_entry.id   AF-A0A967T0Z0-F1
#
_cell.length_a   1.000
_cell.length_b   1.000
_cell.length_c   1.000
_cell.angle_alpha   90.00
_cell.angle_beta   90.00
_cell.angle_gamma   90.00
#
_symmetry.space_group_name_H-M   'P 1'
#
loop_
_entity.id
_entity.type
_entity.pdbx_description
1 polymer ?
#
loop_
_entity_poly.entity_id
_entity_poly.type
_entity_poly.pdbx_seq_one_letter_code
_entity_poly.pdbx_strand_id
1 'polypeptide(L)' 'MTKASGISFVICTYNRAQYLQDTLQSLVENKADPNRFEILIVDNNS' A
#
# COMPACT_ATOMS: atom_id res chain seq x y z
N MET A 1 -23.34 -15.57 -3.92
CA MET A 1 -22.32 -15.08 -2.97
C MET A 1 -21.41 -14.14 -3.74
N THR A 2 -21.49 -12.84 -3.47
CA THR A 2 -20.62 -11.83 -4.10
C THR A 2 -19.23 -11.95 -3.49
N LYS A 3 -18.23 -12.33 -4.29
CA LYS A 3 -16.83 -12.32 -3.87
C LYS A 3 -16.46 -10.87 -3.53
N ALA A 4 -16.20 -10.57 -2.26
CA ALA A 4 -15.64 -9.28 -1.88
C ALA A 4 -14.26 -9.20 -2.55
N SER A 5 -14.14 -8.40 -3.61
CA SER A 5 -12.85 -8.18 -4.26
C SER A 5 -11.99 -7.37 -3.29
N GLY A 6 -10.87 -7.94 -2.84
CA GLY A 6 -9.85 -7.22 -2.08
C GLY A 6 -9.15 -6.18 -2.94
N ILE A 7 -8.50 -5.21 -2.29
CA ILE A 7 -7.71 -4.17 -2.96
C ILE A 7 -6.22 -4.48 -2.77
N SER A 8 -5.43 -4.43 -3.84
CA SER A 8 -3.98 -4.52 -3.75
C SER A 8 -3.37 -3.17 -4.08
N PHE A 9 -2.70 -2.54 -3.12
CA PHE A 9 -1.90 -1.34 -3.34
C PHE A 9 -0.50 -1.74 -3.79
N VAL A 10 -0.17 -1.51 -5.06
CA VAL A 10 1.17 -1.78 -5.60
C VAL A 10 1.95 -0.46 -5.65
N ILE A 11 3.01 -0.35 -4.86
CA ILE A 11 3.83 0.86 -4.72
C ILE A 11 5.23 0.58 -5.23
N CYS A 12 5.55 1.10 -6.43
CA CYS A 12 6.91 1.08 -6.96
C CYS A 12 7.69 2.28 -6.41
N THR A 13 8.89 2.05 -5.90
CA THR A 13 9.75 3.10 -5.30
C THR A 13 11.18 2.99 -5.81
N TYR A 14 11.88 4.13 -5.90
CA TYR A 14 13.30 4.22 -6.24
C TYR A 14 13.92 5.46 -5.63
N ASN A 15 14.83 5.33 -4.65
CA ASN A 15 15.45 6.48 -3.97
C ASN A 15 14.43 7.51 -3.42
N ARG A 16 13.33 7.01 -2.81
CA ARG A 16 12.20 7.82 -2.29
C ARG A 16 11.75 7.39 -0.88
N ALA A 17 12.70 7.05 -0.01
CA ALA A 17 12.41 6.54 1.34
C ALA A 17 11.46 7.44 2.15
N GLN A 18 11.65 8.76 2.13
CA GLN A 18 10.80 9.71 2.85
C GLN A 18 9.34 9.68 2.35
N TYR A 19 9.13 9.72 1.03
CA TYR A 19 7.78 9.69 0.47
C TYR A 19 7.10 8.33 0.62
N LEU A 20 7.88 7.25 0.64
CA LEU A 20 7.34 5.92 0.95
C LEU A 20 6.78 5.91 2.38
N GLN A 21 7.49 6.49 3.34
CA GLN A 21 7.01 6.61 4.72
C GLN A 21 5.70 7.41 4.79
N ASP A 22 5.64 8.59 4.17
CA ASP A 22 4.42 9.42 4.17
C ASP A 22 3.22 8.69 3.53
N THR A 23 3.48 7.93 2.46
CA THR A 23 2.45 7.12 1.77
C THR A 23 1.94 6.00 2.66
N LEU A 24 2.84 5.24 3.29
CA LEU A 24 2.47 4.15 4.19
C LEU A 24 1.71 4.66 5.41
N GLN A 25 2.14 5.79 5.98
CA GLN A 25 1.44 6.44 7.09
C GLN A 25 0.00 6.80 6.69
N SER A 26 -0.18 7.45 5.54
CA SER A 26 -1.50 7.83 5.03
C SER A 26 -2.42 6.63 4.77
N LEU A 27 -1.86 5.49 4.34
CA LEU A 27 -2.61 4.26 4.12
C LEU A 27 -3.06 3.61 5.44
N VAL A 28 -2.18 3.58 6.45
CA VAL A 28 -2.48 3.01 7.77
C VAL A 28 -3.47 3.87 8.55
N GLU A 29 -3.40 5.20 8.41
CA GLU A 29 -4.33 6.13 9.06
C GLU A 29 -5.71 6.22 8.39
N ASN A 30 -5.89 5.57 7.24
CA ASN A 30 -7.20 5.57 6.59
C ASN A 30 -8.21 4.73 7.41
N LYS A 31 -9.51 4.93 7.13
CA LYS A 31 -10.61 4.22 7.83
C LYS A 31 -11.01 2.89 7.16
N ALA A 32 -10.23 2.39 6.21
CA ALA A 32 -10.52 1.13 5.53
C ALA A 32 -10.20 -0.04 6.46
N ASP A 33 -10.97 -1.12 6.33
CA ASP A 33 -10.70 -2.37 7.04
C ASP A 33 -9.36 -2.95 6.55
N PRO A 34 -8.35 -3.13 7.43
CA PRO A 34 -7.05 -3.67 7.07
C PRO A 34 -7.12 -5.07 6.46
N ASN A 35 -8.17 -5.85 6.76
CA ASN A 35 -8.34 -7.19 6.19
C ASN A 35 -8.89 -7.17 4.76
N ARG A 36 -9.19 -6.00 4.22
CA ARG A 36 -9.74 -5.84 2.85
C ARG A 36 -8.70 -5.39 1.84
N PHE A 37 -7.46 -5.13 2.27
CA PHE A 37 -6.39 -4.77 1.36
C PHE A 37 -5.03 -5.33 1.75
N GLU A 38 -4.15 -5.39 0.76
CA GLU A 38 -2.74 -5.71 0.92
C GLU A 38 -1.88 -4.59 0.31
N ILE A 39 -0.64 -4.48 0.78
CA ILE A 39 0.35 -3.53 0.25
C ILE A 39 1.54 -4.33 -0.28
N LEU A 40 1.83 -4.18 -1.56
CA LEU A 40 3.02 -4.72 -2.22
C LEU A 40 3.97 -3.57 -2.55
N ILE A 41 5.13 -3.54 -1.90
CA ILE A 41 6.20 -2.58 -2.19
C ILE A 41 7.17 -3.22 -3.17
N VAL A 42 7.38 -2.56 -4.32
CA VAL A 42 8.38 -2.94 -5.32
C VAL A 42 9.52 -1.94 -5.22
N ASP A 43 10.63 -2.36 -4.62
CA ASP A 43 11.88 -1.62 -4.71
C ASP A 43 12.48 -1.80 -6.11
N ASN A 44 12.63 -0.70 -6.84
CA ASN A 44 13.14 -0.72 -8.20
C ASN A 44 14.68 -0.62 -8.23
N ASN A 45 15.34 -1.44 -7.40
CA ASN A 45 16.80 -1.51 -7.25
C ASN A 45 17.42 -0.18 -6.76
N SER A 46 16.88 0.36 -5.64
CA SER A 46 17.41 1.56 -4.98
C SER A 46 18.77 1.34 -4.33
#